data_AF-A0A7C1BF07-F1
#
_entry.id   AF-A0A7C1BF07-F1
#
_cell.length_a   1.000
_cell.length_b   1.000
_cell.length_c   1.000
_cell.angle_alpha   90.00
_cell.angle_beta   90.00
_cell.angle_gamma   90.00
#
_symmetry.space_group_name_H-M   'P 1'
#
loop_
_entity.id
_entity.type
_entity.pdbx_description
1 polymer ?
#
loop_
_entity_poly.entity_id
_entity_poly.type
_entity_poly.pdbx_seq_one_letter_code
_entity_poly.pdbx_strand_id
1 'polypeptide(L)'
;MNLRFMRSIVFKLTLSLGIYVLFLLIIYLSTLYITNLQKADALVINLAGRQRMLTQKMTKELLIYERTKDEKMKESLLNTMKVFDTTLKALKDGGEAPFDLNWTKMVEIPHAPDTVYPQLEKVKRMWDEFKNRMNGFLETKSEEDIEYIFNNNLTLLSEMNKA
;
A
#
# COMPACT_ATOMS: atom_id res chain seq x y z
N MET A 1 1.05 -0.16 68.97
CA MET A 1 0.47 0.26 67.67
C MET A 1 -0.86 -0.47 67.46
N ASN A 2 -1.96 0.26 67.25
CA ASN A 2 -3.31 -0.30 67.31
C ASN A 2 -3.63 -1.14 66.04
N LEU A 3 -4.13 -2.38 66.16
CA LEU A 3 -4.35 -3.28 65.01
C LEU A 3 -5.24 -2.67 63.90
N ARG A 4 -6.18 -1.79 64.27
CA ARG A 4 -7.04 -1.07 63.31
C ARG A 4 -6.26 -0.10 62.41
N PHE A 5 -5.20 0.51 62.93
CA PHE A 5 -4.33 1.42 62.18
C PHE A 5 -3.51 0.68 61.13
N MET A 6 -2.92 -0.47 61.50
CA MET A 6 -2.13 -1.31 60.60
C MET A 6 -2.99 -1.87 59.44
N ARG A 7 -4.20 -2.35 59.74
CA ARG A 7 -5.14 -2.86 58.73
C ARG A 7 -5.58 -1.78 57.72
N SER A 8 -5.73 -0.53 58.16
CA SER A 8 -6.05 0.60 57.27
C SER A 8 -4.90 0.94 56.31
N ILE A 9 -3.65 0.89 56.79
CA ILE A 9 -2.46 1.11 55.95
C ILE A 9 -2.29 0.00 54.92
N VAL A 10 -2.38 -1.26 55.34
CA VAL A 10 -2.28 -2.41 54.43
C VAL A 10 -3.37 -2.33 53.36
N PHE A 11 -4.61 -2.02 53.73
CA PHE A 11 -5.70 -1.84 52.77
C PHE A 11 -5.40 -0.75 51.73
N LYS A 12 -4.94 0.43 52.17
CA LYS A 12 -4.58 1.53 51.27
C LYS A 12 -3.45 1.12 50.32
N LEU A 13 -2.43 0.44 50.82
CA LEU A 13 -1.31 -0.06 50.01
C LEU A 13 -1.75 -1.12 49.00
N THR A 14 -2.56 -2.09 49.42
CA THR A 14 -3.11 -3.11 48.51
C THR A 14 -4.01 -2.51 47.45
N LEU A 15 -4.80 -1.49 47.80
CA LEU A 15 -5.66 -0.78 46.87
C LEU A 15 -4.84 0.02 45.86
N SER A 16 -3.84 0.78 46.31
CA SER A 16 -2.96 1.53 45.41
C SER A 16 -2.15 0.61 44.49
N LEU A 17 -1.68 -0.53 45.00
CA LEU A 17 -0.98 -1.53 44.20
C LEU A 17 -1.91 -2.19 43.18
N GLY A 18 -3.15 -2.51 43.58
CA GLY A 18 -4.17 -3.05 42.70
C GLY A 18 -4.52 -2.09 41.56
N ILE A 19 -4.68 -0.80 41.86
CA ILE A 19 -4.90 0.24 40.84
C ILE A 19 -3.70 0.36 39.90
N TYR A 20 -2.47 0.31 40.42
CA TYR A 20 -1.26 0.35 39.60
C TYR A 20 -1.18 -0.86 38.65
N VAL A 21 -1.45 -2.07 39.15
CA VAL A 21 -1.49 -3.29 38.32
C VAL A 21 -2.59 -3.20 37.26
N LEU A 22 -3.78 -2.70 37.62
CA LEU A 22 -4.87 -2.48 36.66
C LEU A 22 -4.46 -1.48 35.56
N PHE A 23 -3.79 -0.39 35.93
CA PHE A 23 -3.28 0.60 34.98
C PHE A 23 -2.25 0.00 34.02
N LEU A 24 -1.31 -0.81 34.51
CA LEU A 24 -0.35 -1.54 33.66
C LEU A 24 -1.05 -2.50 32.69
N LEU A 25 -2.08 -3.22 33.15
CA LEU A 25 -2.87 -4.12 32.30
C LEU A 25 -3.59 -3.35 31.18
N ILE A 26 -4.18 -2.19 31.48
CA ILE A 26 -4.83 -1.34 30.47
C ILE A 26 -3.81 -0.86 29.42
N ILE A 27 -2.64 -0.40 29.84
CA ILE A 27 -1.58 0.03 28.92
C ILE A 27 -1.13 -1.12 28.02
N TYR A 28 -0.90 -2.30 28.60
CA TYR A 28 -0.49 -3.47 27.85
C TYR A 28 -1.51 -3.86 26.78
N LEU A 29 -2.80 -3.95 27.15
CA LEU A 29 -3.89 -4.26 26.22
C LEU A 29 -4.04 -3.19 25.14
N SER A 30 -3.96 -1.92 25.50
CA SER A 30 -4.01 -0.80 24.55
C SER A 30 -2.85 -0.84 23.56
N THR A 31 -1.65 -1.19 24.03
CA THR A 31 -0.45 -1.33 23.18
C THR A 31 -0.64 -2.45 22.16
N LEU A 32 -1.16 -3.61 22.56
CA LEU A 32 -1.47 -4.70 21.64
C LEU A 32 -2.50 -4.29 20.58
N TYR A 33 -3.54 -3.56 20.99
CA TYR A 33 -4.58 -3.07 20.08
C TYR A 33 -4.01 -2.09 19.04
N ILE A 34 -3.29 -1.04 19.48
CA ILE A 34 -2.69 -0.03 18.60
C ILE A 34 -1.66 -0.66 17.65
N THR A 35 -0.82 -1.58 18.14
CA THR A 35 0.19 -2.25 17.32
C THR A 35 -0.44 -3.05 16.17
N ASN A 36 -1.61 -3.65 16.40
CA ASN A 36 -2.32 -4.36 15.33
C ASN A 36 -2.92 -3.42 14.28
N LEU A 37 -3.44 -2.26 14.68
CA LEU A 37 -3.89 -1.23 13.74
C LEU A 37 -2.73 -0.73 12.87
N GLN A 38 -1.57 -0.47 13.46
CA GLN A 38 -0.37 -0.02 12.74
C GLN A 38 0.11 -1.01 11.66
N LYS A 39 -0.13 -2.32 11.83
CA LYS A 39 0.23 -3.32 10.81
C LYS A 39 -0.60 -3.18 9.54
N ALA A 40 -1.88 -2.84 9.66
CA ALA A 40 -2.76 -2.59 8.51
C ALA A 40 -2.30 -1.33 7.76
N ASP A 41 -1.96 -0.27 8.48
CA ASP A 41 -1.42 0.96 7.89
C ASP A 41 -0.09 0.72 7.18
N ALA A 42 0.81 -0.05 7.81
CA ALA A 42 2.10 -0.41 7.21
C ALA A 42 1.93 -1.22 5.92
N LEU A 43 0.91 -2.09 5.85
CA LEU A 43 0.59 -2.82 4.62
C LEU A 43 0.15 -1.86 3.51
N VAL A 44 -0.80 -0.96 3.79
CA VAL A 44 -1.28 0.03 2.81
C VAL A 44 -0.14 0.91 2.29
N ILE A 45 0.72 1.40 3.20
CA ILE A 45 1.92 2.19 2.85
C ILE A 45 2.87 1.40 1.96
N ASN A 46 3.12 0.13 2.24
CA ASN A 46 3.99 -0.71 1.43
C ASN A 46 3.40 -0.96 0.03
N LEU A 47 2.08 -1.17 -0.08
CA LEU A 47 1.40 -1.34 -1.36
C LEU A 47 1.46 -0.06 -2.21
N ALA A 48 1.25 1.11 -1.59
CA ALA A 48 1.37 2.42 -2.25
C ALA A 48 2.82 2.70 -2.68
N GLY A 49 3.80 2.46 -1.79
CA GLY A 49 5.22 2.59 -2.11
C GLY A 49 5.64 1.69 -3.28
N ARG A 50 5.10 0.47 -3.33
CA ARG A 50 5.33 -0.46 -4.45
C ARG A 50 4.81 0.07 -5.78
N GLN A 51 3.71 0.81 -5.80
CA GLN A 51 3.18 1.39 -7.06
C GLN A 51 4.24 2.24 -7.76
N ARG A 52 5.00 3.04 -7.01
CA ARG A 52 6.10 3.87 -7.55
C ARG A 52 7.13 3.03 -8.28
N MET A 53 7.57 1.94 -7.66
CA MET A 53 8.50 0.99 -8.28
C MET A 53 7.88 0.33 -9.52
N LEU A 54 6.61 -0.07 -9.44
CA LEU A 54 5.92 -0.70 -10.56
C LEU A 54 5.79 0.24 -11.76
N THR A 55 5.62 1.56 -11.57
CA THR A 55 5.61 2.52 -12.70
C THR A 55 6.90 2.48 -13.52
N GLN A 56 8.03 2.35 -12.82
CA GLN A 56 9.36 2.30 -13.43
C GLN A 56 9.63 0.91 -14.00
N LYS A 57 9.21 -0.15 -13.30
CA LYS A 57 9.35 -1.54 -13.74
C LYS A 57 8.63 -1.78 -15.07
N MET A 58 7.35 -1.40 -15.18
CA MET A 58 6.59 -1.59 -16.43
C MET A 58 7.20 -0.81 -17.60
N THR A 59 7.66 0.41 -17.37
CA THR A 59 8.34 1.20 -18.41
C THR A 59 9.62 0.49 -18.86
N LYS A 60 10.46 0.05 -17.91
CA LYS A 60 11.69 -0.69 -18.22
C LYS A 60 11.42 -1.98 -19.00
N GLU A 61 10.41 -2.75 -18.59
CA GLU A 61 10.04 -4.01 -19.25
C GLU A 61 9.56 -3.79 -20.68
N LEU A 62 8.77 -2.74 -20.91
CA LEU A 62 8.35 -2.33 -22.25
C LEU A 62 9.55 -2.02 -23.16
N LEU A 63 10.53 -1.25 -22.66
CA LEU A 63 11.72 -0.90 -23.44
C LEU A 63 12.63 -2.10 -23.72
N ILE A 64 12.72 -3.03 -22.77
CA ILE A 64 13.45 -4.29 -23.01
C ILE A 64 12.71 -5.10 -24.07
N TYR A 65 11.39 -5.25 -23.94
CA TYR A 65 10.57 -5.96 -24.92
C TYR A 65 10.64 -5.32 -26.31
N GLU A 66 10.63 -3.99 -26.41
CA GLU A 66 10.83 -3.29 -27.67
C GLU A 66 12.10 -3.76 -28.39
N ARG A 67 13.21 -3.90 -27.65
CA ARG A 67 14.50 -4.25 -28.22
C ARG A 67 14.67 -5.74 -28.49
N THR A 68 14.20 -6.58 -27.57
CA THR A 68 14.43 -8.04 -27.64
C THR A 68 13.33 -8.80 -28.34
N LYS A 69 12.11 -8.24 -28.37
CA LYS A 69 10.87 -8.93 -28.76
C LYS A 69 10.64 -10.24 -28.01
N ASP A 70 11.20 -10.38 -26.81
CA ASP A 70 11.07 -11.57 -25.96
C ASP A 70 9.66 -11.64 -25.36
N GLU A 71 8.88 -12.64 -25.74
CA GLU A 71 7.51 -12.82 -25.23
C GLU A 71 7.48 -13.07 -23.71
N LYS A 72 8.54 -13.61 -23.08
CA LYS A 72 8.60 -13.69 -21.61
C LYS A 72 8.67 -12.31 -20.97
N MET A 73 9.35 -11.37 -21.61
CA MET A 73 9.40 -9.98 -21.15
C MET A 73 8.03 -9.32 -21.29
N LYS A 74 7.30 -9.61 -22.37
CA LYS A 74 5.92 -9.16 -22.56
C LYS A 74 4.99 -9.72 -21.49
N GLU A 75 5.09 -10.99 -21.14
CA GLU A 75 4.33 -11.60 -20.05
C GLU A 75 4.64 -10.91 -18.70
N SER A 76 5.93 -10.64 -18.42
CA SER A 76 6.35 -9.92 -17.21
C SER A 76 5.76 -8.51 -17.17
N LEU A 77 5.80 -7.78 -18.28
CA LEU A 77 5.17 -6.46 -18.43
C LEU A 77 3.67 -6.52 -18.13
N LEU A 78 2.94 -7.42 -18.79
CA LEU A 78 1.49 -7.57 -18.60
C LEU A 78 1.15 -7.90 -17.14
N ASN A 79 1.95 -8.74 -16.49
CA ASN A 79 1.79 -9.01 -15.07
C ASN A 79 2.03 -7.76 -14.20
N THR A 80 3.10 -7.00 -14.45
CA THR A 80 3.38 -5.74 -13.74
C THR A 80 2.23 -4.76 -13.89
N MET A 81 1.71 -4.58 -15.11
CA MET A 81 0.56 -3.72 -15.38
C MET A 81 -0.69 -4.19 -14.62
N LYS A 82 -0.95 -5.51 -14.59
CA LYS A 82 -2.10 -6.08 -13.87
C LYS A 82 -1.99 -5.90 -12.35
N VAL A 83 -0.80 -6.13 -11.78
CA VAL A 83 -0.53 -5.94 -10.34
C VAL A 83 -0.70 -4.46 -9.97
N PHE A 84 -0.16 -3.54 -10.77
CA PHE A 84 -0.34 -2.10 -10.59
C PHE A 84 -1.83 -1.73 -10.62
N ASP A 85 -2.54 -2.09 -11.69
CA ASP A 85 -3.96 -1.77 -11.89
C ASP A 85 -4.85 -2.28 -10.74
N THR A 86 -4.63 -3.52 -10.31
CA THR A 86 -5.40 -4.16 -9.23
C THR A 86 -5.09 -3.50 -7.89
N THR A 87 -3.81 -3.25 -7.60
CA THR A 87 -3.42 -2.60 -6.35
C THR A 87 -3.90 -1.15 -6.30
N LEU A 88 -3.82 -0.39 -7.39
CA LEU A 88 -4.29 1.00 -7.45
C LEU A 88 -5.80 1.10 -7.24
N LYS A 89 -6.59 0.19 -7.83
CA LYS A 89 -8.03 0.10 -7.59
C LYS A 89 -8.32 -0.17 -6.12
N ALA A 90 -7.65 -1.16 -5.52
CA ALA A 90 -7.83 -1.47 -4.11
C ALA A 90 -7.39 -0.32 -3.18
N LEU A 91 -6.29 0.37 -3.50
CA LEU A 91 -5.84 1.54 -2.74
C LEU A 91 -6.85 2.68 -2.79
N LYS A 92 -7.53 2.87 -3.93
CA LYS A 92 -8.53 3.92 -4.12
C LYS A 92 -9.88 3.56 -3.51
N ASP A 93 -10.42 2.42 -3.91
CA ASP A 93 -11.80 2.05 -3.65
C ASP A 93 -11.96 1.06 -2.48
N GLY A 94 -10.86 0.49 -1.98
CA GLY A 94 -10.86 -0.62 -1.03
C GLY A 94 -10.99 -1.97 -1.73
N GLY A 95 -10.86 -3.05 -0.97
CA GLY A 95 -11.00 -4.42 -1.44
C GLY A 95 -9.67 -5.15 -1.58
N GLU A 96 -9.59 -6.11 -2.49
CA GLU A 96 -8.45 -7.04 -2.57
C GLU A 96 -7.30 -6.53 -3.44
N ALA A 97 -6.09 -6.55 -2.88
CA ALA A 97 -4.83 -6.30 -3.58
C ALA A 97 -3.92 -7.53 -3.52
N PRO A 98 -3.13 -7.82 -4.58
CA PRO A 98 -2.11 -8.85 -4.50
C PRO A 98 -1.02 -8.45 -3.50
N PHE A 99 -0.63 -9.37 -2.63
CA PHE A 99 0.44 -9.15 -1.64
C PHE A 99 1.81 -9.00 -2.32
N ASP A 100 2.04 -9.73 -3.41
CA ASP A 100 3.27 -9.71 -4.20
C ASP A 100 3.00 -9.80 -5.71
N LEU A 101 4.06 -9.78 -6.52
CA LEU A 101 3.95 -9.83 -7.98
C LEU A 101 3.60 -11.24 -8.51
N ASN A 102 3.75 -12.27 -7.68
CA ASN A 102 3.51 -13.66 -8.02
C ASN A 102 2.09 -14.11 -7.64
N TRP A 103 1.28 -13.19 -7.11
CA TRP A 103 -0.09 -13.45 -6.68
C TRP A 103 -0.18 -14.58 -5.65
N THR A 104 0.84 -14.75 -4.79
CA THR A 104 0.86 -15.84 -3.80
C THR A 104 -0.25 -15.71 -2.76
N LYS A 105 -0.66 -14.47 -2.49
CA LYS A 105 -1.67 -14.12 -1.50
C LYS A 105 -2.39 -12.84 -1.93
N MET A 106 -3.69 -12.77 -1.63
CA MET A 106 -4.47 -11.53 -1.68
C MET A 106 -4.63 -10.97 -0.27
N VAL A 107 -4.63 -9.64 -0.16
CA VAL A 107 -4.86 -8.92 1.08
C VAL A 107 -6.00 -7.93 0.86
N GLU A 108 -6.90 -7.87 1.84
CA GLU A 108 -7.97 -6.88 1.84
C GLU A 108 -7.46 -5.60 2.51
N ILE A 109 -7.73 -4.46 1.87
CA ILE A 109 -7.37 -3.13 2.36
C ILE A 109 -8.59 -2.21 2.39
N PRO A 110 -8.64 -1.25 3.33
CA PRO A 110 -9.75 -0.30 3.40
C PRO A 110 -9.76 0.64 2.20
N HIS A 111 -10.90 1.28 2.00
CA HIS A 111 -11.06 2.40 1.07
C HIS A 111 -10.14 3.57 1.45
N ALA A 112 -9.71 4.36 0.45
CA ALA A 112 -8.88 5.53 0.69
C ALA A 112 -9.58 6.55 1.60
N PRO A 113 -8.88 7.19 2.54
CA PRO A 113 -9.42 8.37 3.22
C PRO A 113 -9.77 9.48 2.22
N ASP A 114 -10.78 10.30 2.54
CA ASP A 114 -11.22 11.43 1.69
C ASP A 114 -10.08 12.40 1.34
N THR A 115 -9.05 12.48 2.17
CA THR A 115 -7.86 13.32 1.95
C THR A 115 -6.94 12.80 0.85
N VAL A 116 -6.93 11.48 0.60
CA VAL A 116 -6.04 10.81 -0.36
C VAL A 116 -6.80 10.39 -1.63
N TYR A 117 -8.10 10.13 -1.52
CA TYR A 117 -8.94 9.68 -2.63
C TYR A 117 -8.82 10.54 -3.90
N PRO A 118 -8.86 11.89 -3.86
CA PRO A 118 -8.74 12.71 -5.07
C PRO A 118 -7.39 12.54 -5.79
N GLN A 119 -6.32 12.31 -5.03
CA GLN A 119 -4.99 12.09 -5.59
C GLN A 119 -4.88 10.71 -6.26
N LEU A 120 -5.42 9.66 -5.62
CA LEU A 120 -5.48 8.32 -6.23
C LEU A 120 -6.36 8.29 -7.47
N GLU A 121 -7.46 9.04 -7.48
CA GLU A 121 -8.34 9.20 -8.62
C GLU A 121 -7.65 9.95 -9.78
N LYS A 122 -6.81 10.95 -9.48
CA LYS A 122 -5.93 11.57 -10.48
C LYS A 122 -4.92 10.58 -11.06
N VAL A 123 -4.23 9.82 -10.20
CA VAL A 123 -3.29 8.77 -10.62
C VAL A 123 -3.99 7.72 -11.49
N LYS A 124 -5.22 7.33 -11.14
CA LYS A 124 -6.02 6.37 -11.90
C LYS A 124 -6.30 6.84 -13.32
N ARG A 125 -6.73 8.10 -13.50
CA ARG A 125 -6.96 8.66 -14.84
C ARG A 125 -5.68 8.69 -15.68
N MET A 126 -4.55 9.09 -15.08
CA MET A 126 -3.27 9.10 -15.77
C MET A 126 -2.80 7.68 -16.13
N TRP A 127 -3.01 6.73 -15.21
CA TRP A 127 -2.72 5.33 -15.45
C TRP A 127 -3.56 4.76 -16.59
N ASP A 128 -4.84 5.09 -16.69
CA ASP A 128 -5.70 4.57 -17.77
C ASP A 128 -5.19 5.00 -19.14
N GLU A 129 -4.80 6.26 -19.31
CA GLU A 129 -4.17 6.72 -20.56
C GLU A 129 -2.82 6.02 -20.79
N PHE A 130 -1.98 5.96 -19.77
CA PHE A 130 -0.66 5.30 -19.86
C PHE A 130 -0.77 3.82 -20.23
N LYS A 131 -1.73 3.11 -19.65
CA LYS A 131 -2.05 1.71 -19.94
C LYS A 131 -2.57 1.53 -21.37
N ASN A 132 -3.43 2.43 -21.84
CA ASN A 132 -3.91 2.40 -23.23
C ASN A 132 -2.75 2.55 -24.21
N ARG A 133 -1.82 3.48 -23.97
CA ARG A 133 -0.62 3.67 -24.79
C ARG A 133 0.30 2.45 -24.74
N MET A 134 0.48 1.83 -23.57
CA MET A 134 1.23 0.57 -23.46
C MET A 134 0.60 -0.54 -24.29
N ASN A 135 -0.72 -0.73 -24.20
CA ASN A 135 -1.42 -1.75 -24.99
C ASN A 135 -1.35 -1.43 -26.49
N GLY A 136 -1.56 -0.17 -26.88
CA GLY A 136 -1.42 0.31 -28.25
C GLY A 136 -0.04 -0.02 -28.84
N PHE A 137 1.03 0.25 -28.08
CA PHE A 137 2.38 -0.14 -28.47
C PHE A 137 2.53 -1.66 -28.61
N LEU A 138 1.96 -2.45 -27.70
CA LEU A 138 2.05 -3.92 -27.77
C LEU A 138 1.42 -4.49 -29.04
N GLU A 139 0.35 -3.86 -29.54
CA GLU A 139 -0.38 -4.25 -30.75
C GLU A 139 0.25 -3.69 -32.04
N THR A 140 0.48 -2.38 -32.08
CA THR A 140 0.79 -1.63 -33.31
C THR A 140 2.26 -1.30 -33.48
N LYS A 141 3.06 -1.39 -32.40
CA LYS A 141 4.45 -0.92 -32.34
C LYS A 141 4.62 0.56 -32.71
N SER A 142 3.61 1.40 -32.43
CA SER A 142 3.61 2.84 -32.72
C SER A 142 4.72 3.59 -31.96
N GLU A 143 5.50 4.40 -32.68
CA GLU A 143 6.49 5.31 -32.09
C GLU A 143 5.83 6.42 -31.25
N GLU A 144 4.60 6.81 -31.58
CA GLU A 144 3.86 7.82 -30.79
C GLU A 144 3.55 7.31 -29.38
N ASP A 145 3.19 6.03 -29.26
CA ASP A 145 2.87 5.42 -27.97
C ASP A 145 4.12 5.32 -27.08
N ILE A 146 5.26 4.94 -27.65
CA ILE A 146 6.50 4.85 -26.88
C ILE A 146 6.99 6.24 -26.45
N GLU A 147 6.90 7.25 -27.31
CA GLU A 147 7.25 8.63 -26.99
C GLU A 147 6.37 9.18 -25.85
N TYR A 148 5.05 8.93 -25.90
CA TYR A 148 4.15 9.29 -24.81
C TYR A 148 4.59 8.66 -23.48
N ILE A 149 4.92 7.37 -23.48
CA ILE A 149 5.34 6.62 -22.30
C ILE A 149 6.64 7.20 -21.72
N PHE A 150 7.60 7.56 -22.57
CA PHE A 150 8.84 8.21 -22.15
C PHE A 150 8.58 9.56 -21.48
N ASN A 151 7.75 10.41 -22.10
CA ASN A 151 7.50 11.77 -21.62
C ASN A 151 6.63 11.79 -20.35
N ASN A 152 5.80 10.77 -20.13
CA ASN A 152 4.83 10.74 -19.03
C ASN A 152 5.19 9.80 -17.86
N ASN A 153 6.21 8.94 -17.99
CA ASN A 153 6.54 7.99 -16.90
C ASN A 153 6.93 8.72 -15.59
N LEU A 154 7.68 9.82 -15.67
CA LEU A 154 8.13 10.56 -14.48
C LEU A 154 6.97 11.35 -13.87
N THR A 155 6.03 11.81 -14.70
CA THR A 155 4.81 12.47 -14.26
C THR A 155 3.93 11.48 -13.49
N LEU A 156 3.72 10.27 -14.03
CA LEU A 156 2.97 9.21 -13.34
C LEU A 156 3.64 8.81 -12.01
N LEU A 157 4.97 8.65 -12.00
CA LEU A 157 5.74 8.41 -10.77
C LEU A 157 5.56 9.54 -9.75
N SER A 158 5.66 10.80 -10.19
CA SER A 158 5.54 11.97 -9.33
C SER A 158 4.15 12.08 -8.70
N GLU A 159 3.09 11.80 -9.46
CA GLU A 159 1.73 11.80 -8.93
C GLU A 159 1.47 10.61 -8.00
N MET A 160 2.09 9.46 -8.25
CA MET A 160 2.06 8.32 -7.31
C MET A 160 2.92 8.56 -6.04
N ASN A 161 3.91 9.46 -6.08
CA ASN A 161 4.66 9.87 -4.89
C ASN A 161 3.85 10.78 -3.96
N LYS A 162 2.88 11.52 -4.51
CA LYS A 162 2.00 12.42 -3.76
C LYS A 162 0.82 11.68 -3.10
N ALA A 163 0.47 10.51 -3.63
CA ALA A 163 -0.47 9.56 -3.01
C ALA A 163 0.22 8.76 -1.90
#